data_AF-A0A6N7AFX8-F1
#
_entry.id   AF-A0A6N7AFX8-F1
#
_cell.length_a   1.000
_cell.length_b   1.000
_cell.length_c   1.000
_cell.angle_alpha   90.00
_cell.angle_beta   90.00
_cell.angle_gamma   90.00
#
_symmetry.space_group_name_H-M   'P 1'
#
loop_
_entity.id
_entity.type
_entity.pdbx_description
1 polymer ?
#
loop_
_entity_poly.entity_id
_entity_poly.type
_entity_poly.pdbx_seq_one_letter_code
_entity_poly.pdbx_strand_id
1 'polypeptide(L)'
;MFGFMKSFLGVKGKQLGQEIIEAIVEIDPEGATQAQLEQMEQDLDRAGMVLQKIWVDYEREVREAEEATGRYDKMLAAAEHLQARLQNPATSVSEHAGIEASLDRLIGQIEAFAHDVEQEKQDVVEVKALLEEAGAAYKVKAAALTQAKHGIDRAKHDMQRATLQAERAEEKARRAAEVAGLRGGGTNKLSIATEAMQRKAQSVRGTVGIRFMPAFGSQGEGIGEAMPRPSQEGKKRN
;
A
#
# COMPACT_ATOMS: atom_id res chain seq x y z
N MET A 1 -8.47 26.93 8.19
CA MET A 1 -8.76 26.42 6.83
C MET A 1 -8.69 24.90 6.82
N PHE A 2 -9.78 24.21 7.15
CA PHE A 2 -9.81 22.73 7.34
C PHE A 2 -10.69 22.02 6.29
N GLY A 3 -10.56 22.38 5.01
CA GLY A 3 -11.47 21.93 3.94
C GLY A 3 -10.86 21.31 2.69
N PHE A 4 -9.53 21.32 2.52
CA PHE A 4 -8.92 20.95 1.24
C PHE A 4 -8.31 19.53 1.18
N MET A 5 -8.12 18.83 2.31
CA MET A 5 -7.53 17.47 2.30
C MET A 5 -8.55 16.33 2.16
N LYS A 6 -9.86 16.60 2.15
CA LYS A 6 -10.89 15.55 2.05
C LYS A 6 -11.26 15.17 0.60
N SER A 7 -10.74 15.89 -0.39
CA SER A 7 -11.14 15.73 -1.81
C SER A 7 -10.15 14.95 -2.68
N PHE A 8 -8.98 14.55 -2.15
CA PHE A 8 -8.01 13.72 -2.89
C PHE A 8 -7.97 12.25 -2.45
N LEU A 9 -8.76 11.88 -1.44
CA LEU A 9 -8.80 10.52 -0.89
C LEU A 9 -10.01 9.70 -1.39
N GLY A 10 -10.74 10.20 -2.37
CA GLY A 10 -12.01 9.65 -2.82
C GLY A 10 -12.11 9.48 -4.33
N VAL A 11 -12.20 8.22 -4.75
CA VAL A 11 -12.83 7.71 -5.98
C VAL A 11 -11.94 7.59 -7.24
N LYS A 12 -11.81 6.33 -7.71
CA LYS A 12 -11.35 5.83 -9.03
C LYS A 12 -9.87 5.45 -9.24
N GLY A 13 -9.25 4.78 -8.27
CA GLY A 13 -7.96 4.08 -8.49
C GLY A 13 -8.01 2.54 -8.36
N LYS A 14 -9.13 1.94 -7.93
CA LYS A 14 -9.15 0.53 -7.48
C LYS A 14 -9.53 -0.51 -8.53
N GLN A 15 -9.94 -0.12 -9.74
CA GLN A 15 -10.38 -1.08 -10.78
C GLN A 15 -9.49 -1.14 -12.01
N LEU A 16 -8.53 -0.21 -12.20
CA LEU A 16 -7.55 -0.31 -13.29
C LEU A 16 -6.23 -1.00 -12.89
N GLY A 17 -6.00 -1.25 -11.60
CA GLY A 17 -4.74 -1.84 -11.12
C GLY A 17 -4.73 -3.37 -11.07
N GLN A 18 -5.87 -4.02 -10.88
CA GLN A 18 -5.93 -5.49 -10.72
C GLN A 18 -5.70 -6.23 -12.04
N GLU A 19 -6.28 -5.76 -13.15
CA GLU A 19 -6.13 -6.42 -14.47
C GLU A 19 -4.71 -6.30 -15.05
N ILE A 20 -3.94 -5.27 -14.66
CA ILE A 20 -2.55 -5.10 -15.11
C ILE A 20 -1.59 -5.95 -14.26
N ILE A 21 -1.89 -6.19 -12.98
CA ILE A 21 -1.06 -7.05 -12.12
C ILE A 21 -1.23 -8.53 -12.47
N GLU A 22 -2.44 -8.99 -12.78
CA GLU A 22 -2.69 -10.40 -13.15
C GLU A 22 -1.94 -10.81 -14.43
N ALA A 23 -1.88 -9.94 -15.45
CA ALA A 23 -1.18 -10.23 -16.70
C ALA A 23 0.36 -10.21 -16.58
N ILE A 24 0.93 -9.53 -15.58
CA ILE A 24 2.38 -9.48 -15.33
C ILE A 24 2.82 -10.67 -14.46
N VAL A 25 1.99 -11.08 -13.49
CA VAL A 25 2.24 -12.22 -12.60
C VAL A 25 2.25 -13.56 -13.35
N GLU A 26 1.54 -13.67 -14.48
CA GLU A 26 1.59 -14.87 -15.34
C GLU A 26 2.91 -15.04 -16.11
N ILE A 27 3.70 -13.97 -16.29
CA ILE A 27 4.93 -13.98 -17.10
C ILE A 27 6.18 -14.11 -16.20
N ASP A 28 6.22 -13.41 -15.06
CA ASP A 28 7.27 -13.53 -14.05
C ASP A 28 6.74 -13.14 -12.65
N PRO A 29 6.17 -14.10 -11.89
CA PRO A 29 5.62 -13.85 -10.56
C PRO A 29 6.72 -13.47 -9.54
N GLU A 30 7.97 -13.85 -9.77
CA GLU A 30 9.08 -13.55 -8.87
C GLU A 30 9.58 -12.10 -9.05
N GLY A 31 9.74 -11.64 -10.30
CA GLY A 31 10.12 -10.26 -10.60
C GLY A 31 9.09 -9.22 -10.14
N ALA A 32 7.80 -9.50 -10.34
CA ALA A 32 6.71 -8.60 -9.92
C ALA A 32 6.61 -8.46 -8.39
N THR A 33 6.79 -9.57 -7.66
CA THR A 33 6.77 -9.56 -6.19
C THR A 33 8.00 -8.91 -5.58
N GLN A 34 9.17 -9.05 -6.22
CA GLN A 34 10.40 -8.41 -5.78
C GLN A 34 10.36 -6.88 -5.97
N ALA A 35 9.89 -6.39 -7.12
CA ALA A 35 9.74 -4.95 -7.35
C ALA A 35 8.76 -4.30 -6.36
N GLN A 36 7.68 -5.01 -6.02
CA GLN A 36 6.72 -4.53 -5.02
C GLN A 36 7.33 -4.48 -3.62
N LEU A 37 8.12 -5.50 -3.22
CA LEU A 37 8.84 -5.48 -1.94
C LEU A 37 9.84 -4.33 -1.88
N GLU A 38 10.60 -4.11 -2.94
CA GLU A 38 11.56 -3.01 -3.02
C GLU A 38 10.86 -1.64 -2.87
N GLN A 39 9.71 -1.46 -3.53
CA GLN A 39 8.92 -0.24 -3.35
C GLN A 39 8.45 -0.07 -1.90
N MET A 40 8.01 -1.15 -1.25
CA MET A 40 7.60 -1.10 0.17
C MET A 40 8.77 -0.78 1.10
N GLU A 41 9.97 -1.28 0.79
CA GLU A 41 11.21 -0.95 1.51
C GLU A 41 11.57 0.52 1.34
N GLN A 42 11.57 1.04 0.11
CA GLN A 42 11.80 2.46 -0.15
C GLN A 42 10.79 3.36 0.56
N ASP A 43 9.51 2.96 0.58
CA ASP A 43 8.46 3.71 1.28
C ASP A 43 8.64 3.69 2.79
N LEU A 44 9.16 2.59 3.35
CA LEU A 44 9.49 2.48 4.76
C LEU A 44 10.70 3.35 5.10
N ASP A 45 11.73 3.35 4.27
CA ASP A 45 12.92 4.18 4.44
C ASP A 45 12.58 5.67 4.39
N ARG A 46 11.78 6.09 3.40
CA ARG A 46 11.26 7.47 3.33
C ARG A 46 10.49 7.85 4.60
N ALA A 47 9.63 6.96 5.09
CA ALA A 47 8.90 7.19 6.34
C ALA A 47 9.84 7.32 7.53
N GLY A 48 10.90 6.49 7.59
CA GLY A 48 11.94 6.58 8.62
C GLY A 48 12.70 7.91 8.59
N MET A 49 13.07 8.40 7.40
CA MET A 49 13.73 9.71 7.24
C MET A 49 12.83 10.86 7.69
N VAL A 50 11.53 10.81 7.37
CA VAL A 50 10.56 11.83 7.83
C VAL A 50 10.41 11.78 9.34
N LEU A 51 10.27 10.58 9.92
CA LEU A 51 10.18 10.39 11.36
C LEU A 51 11.42 10.95 12.09
N GLN A 52 12.62 10.70 11.54
CA GLN A 52 13.86 11.22 12.10
C GLN A 52 13.91 12.76 12.05
N LYS A 53 13.44 13.37 10.98
CA LYS A 53 13.37 14.84 10.88
C LYS A 53 12.44 15.43 11.95
N ILE A 54 11.24 14.87 12.08
CA ILE A 54 10.26 15.31 13.09
C ILE A 54 10.83 15.13 14.51
N TRP A 55 11.59 14.05 14.74
CA TRP A 55 12.24 13.82 16.03
C TRP A 55 13.31 14.87 16.35
N VAL A 56 14.14 15.25 15.37
CA VAL A 56 15.12 16.34 15.54
C VAL A 56 14.42 17.68 15.77
N ASP A 57 13.33 17.95 15.05
CA ASP A 57 12.53 19.15 15.27
C ASP A 57 11.94 19.16 16.69
N TYR A 58 11.36 18.04 17.14
CA TYR A 58 10.85 17.90 18.52
C TYR A 58 11.93 18.19 19.58
N GLU A 59 13.14 17.65 19.43
CA GLU A 59 14.23 17.92 20.38
C GLU A 59 14.65 19.39 20.38
N ARG A 60 14.56 20.07 19.22
CA ARG A 60 14.82 21.51 19.12
C ARG A 60 13.73 22.29 19.87
N GLU A 61 12.46 22.05 19.58
CA GLU A 61 11.34 22.75 20.24
C GLU A 61 11.38 22.56 21.76
N VAL A 62 11.70 21.35 22.25
CA VAL A 62 11.83 21.09 23.70
C VAL A 62 12.90 21.96 24.32
N ARG A 63 14.04 22.10 23.65
CA ARG A 63 15.14 22.93 24.13
C ARG A 63 14.77 24.41 24.13
N GLU A 64 14.12 24.89 23.08
CA GLU A 64 13.67 26.28 22.96
C GLU A 64 12.65 26.63 24.06
N ALA A 65 11.69 25.73 24.33
CA ALA A 65 10.74 25.89 25.43
C ALA A 65 11.38 25.85 26.83
N GLU A 66 12.39 24.99 27.05
CA GLU A 66 13.16 24.95 28.29
C GLU A 66 13.98 26.23 28.50
N GLU A 67 14.62 26.74 27.44
CA GLU A 67 15.38 27.99 27.47
C GLU A 67 14.48 29.19 27.73
N ALA A 68 13.32 29.25 27.07
CA ALA A 68 12.32 30.30 27.29
C ALA A 68 11.78 30.26 28.73
N THR A 69 11.39 29.08 29.22
CA THR A 69 10.93 28.92 30.61
C THR A 69 12.03 29.33 31.60
N GLY A 70 13.26 28.87 31.39
CA GLY A 70 14.39 29.23 32.26
C GLY A 70 14.73 30.72 32.24
N ARG A 71 14.48 31.43 31.13
CA ARG A 71 14.63 32.89 31.07
C ARG A 71 13.50 33.59 31.83
N TYR A 72 12.27 33.13 31.67
CA TYR A 72 11.10 33.66 32.38
C TYR A 72 11.26 33.52 33.90
N ASP A 73 11.70 32.35 34.38
CA ASP A 73 11.94 32.10 35.80
C ASP A 73 13.01 33.03 36.38
N LYS A 74 14.08 33.31 35.62
CA LYS A 74 15.11 34.28 36.03
C LYS A 74 14.53 35.70 36.15
N MET A 75 13.61 36.08 35.26
CA MET A 75 12.96 37.39 35.32
C MET A 75 12.03 37.47 36.54
N LEU A 76 11.25 36.44 36.81
CA LEU A 76 10.42 36.35 38.03
C LEU A 76 11.28 36.44 39.29
N ALA A 77 12.35 35.65 39.39
CA ALA A 77 13.24 35.70 40.55
C ALA A 77 13.89 37.08 40.74
N ALA A 78 14.24 37.76 39.64
CA ALA A 78 14.75 39.13 39.70
C ALA A 78 13.68 40.12 40.18
N ALA A 79 12.41 39.96 39.75
CA ALA A 79 11.30 40.80 40.19
C ALA A 79 11.01 40.58 41.68
N GLU A 80 10.98 39.33 42.14
CA GLU A 80 10.84 38.97 43.56
C GLU A 80 11.97 39.58 44.41
N HIS A 81 13.21 39.53 43.92
CA HIS A 81 14.35 40.13 44.61
C HIS A 81 14.24 41.66 44.70
N LEU A 82 13.81 42.34 43.63
CA LEU A 82 13.56 43.78 43.65
C LEU A 82 12.42 44.16 44.61
N GLN A 83 11.32 43.38 44.59
CA GLN A 83 10.21 43.54 45.50
C GLN A 83 10.63 43.37 46.97
N ALA A 84 11.46 42.36 47.28
CA ALA A 84 12.00 42.15 48.61
C ALA A 84 12.88 43.32 49.08
N ARG A 85 13.63 43.95 48.17
CA ARG A 85 14.42 45.17 48.48
C ARG A 85 13.53 46.37 48.79
N LEU A 86 12.40 46.55 48.08
CA LEU A 86 11.43 47.62 48.39
C LEU A 86 10.78 47.43 49.76
N GLN A 87 10.62 46.18 50.19
CA GLN A 87 10.04 45.86 51.50
C GLN A 87 11.06 45.95 52.65
N ASN A 88 12.35 46.12 52.34
CA ASN A 88 13.39 46.21 53.36
C ASN A 88 13.41 47.63 53.98
N PRO A 89 13.18 47.77 55.31
CA PRO A 89 13.19 49.07 55.99
C PRO A 89 14.53 49.81 55.91
N ALA A 90 15.63 49.12 55.58
CA ALA A 90 16.95 49.71 55.42
C ALA A 90 17.18 50.37 54.04
N THR A 91 16.25 50.20 53.08
CA THR A 91 16.36 50.79 51.74
C THR A 91 16.12 52.29 51.81
N SER A 92 17.03 53.08 51.21
CA SER A 92 16.92 54.54 51.25
C SER A 92 15.78 55.07 50.37
N VAL A 93 15.21 56.22 50.73
CA VAL A 93 14.16 56.90 49.94
C VAL A 93 14.66 57.23 48.52
N SER A 94 15.95 57.53 48.35
CA SER A 94 16.56 57.79 47.04
C SER A 94 16.67 56.54 46.17
N GLU A 95 16.82 55.35 46.75
CA GLU A 95 16.89 54.08 45.99
C GLU A 95 15.50 53.57 45.61
N HIS A 96 14.49 53.86 46.43
CA HIS A 96 13.10 53.40 46.25
C HIS A 96 12.58 53.64 44.83
N ALA A 97 12.63 54.88 44.36
CA ALA A 97 12.12 55.25 43.04
C ALA A 97 12.86 54.53 41.89
N GLY A 98 14.17 54.27 42.06
CA GLY A 98 14.96 53.54 41.07
C GLY A 98 14.63 52.05 41.01
N ILE A 99 14.34 51.45 42.17
CA ILE A 99 13.93 50.04 42.27
C ILE A 99 12.50 49.88 41.73
N GLU A 100 11.56 50.77 42.06
CA GLU A 100 10.19 50.77 41.52
C GLU A 100 10.20 50.86 39.98
N ALA A 101 10.94 51.82 39.41
CA ALA A 101 11.04 51.94 37.96
C ALA A 101 11.69 50.71 37.28
N SER A 102 12.61 50.04 37.97
CA SER A 102 13.23 48.80 37.46
C SER A 102 12.25 47.62 37.54
N LEU A 103 11.48 47.54 38.62
CA LEU A 103 10.45 46.53 38.82
C LEU A 103 9.32 46.68 37.78
N ASP A 104 8.82 47.89 37.56
CA ASP A 104 7.78 48.15 36.55
C ASP A 104 8.22 47.73 35.15
N ARG A 105 9.47 48.04 34.76
CA ARG A 105 10.03 47.57 33.49
C ARG A 105 10.11 46.06 33.42
N LEU A 106 10.54 45.41 34.51
CA LEU A 106 10.70 43.96 34.55
C LEU A 106 9.34 43.25 34.49
N ILE A 107 8.32 43.77 35.18
CA ILE A 107 6.94 43.26 35.09
C ILE A 107 6.42 43.38 33.65
N GLY A 108 6.59 44.53 33.01
CA GLY A 108 6.19 44.69 31.60
C GLY A 108 6.92 43.71 30.65
N GLN A 109 8.19 43.39 30.93
CA GLN A 109 8.92 42.37 30.19
C GLN A 109 8.41 40.95 30.46
N ILE A 110 8.10 40.62 31.72
CA ILE A 110 7.53 39.33 32.12
C ILE A 110 6.18 39.11 31.45
N GLU A 111 5.31 40.11 31.46
CA GLU A 111 3.99 40.04 30.82
C GLU A 111 4.09 39.82 29.31
N ALA A 112 5.01 40.51 28.64
CA ALA A 112 5.27 40.30 27.21
C ALA A 112 5.81 38.89 26.93
N PHE A 113 6.76 38.42 27.75
CA PHE A 113 7.44 37.14 27.54
C PHE A 113 6.61 35.93 27.99
N ALA A 114 5.60 36.12 28.84
CA ALA A 114 4.68 35.06 29.26
C ALA A 114 3.95 34.42 28.07
N HIS A 115 3.60 35.24 27.06
CA HIS A 115 2.99 34.74 25.83
C HIS A 115 3.96 33.86 25.04
N ASP A 116 5.19 34.32 24.86
CA ASP A 116 6.23 33.59 24.14
C ASP A 116 6.47 32.21 24.78
N VAL A 117 6.61 32.13 26.11
CA VAL A 117 6.79 30.85 26.82
C VAL A 117 5.61 29.89 26.61
N GLU A 118 4.39 30.41 26.59
CA GLU A 118 3.20 29.58 26.35
C GLU A 118 3.16 29.09 24.90
N GLN A 119 3.57 29.91 23.93
CA GLN A 119 3.69 29.50 22.53
C GLN A 119 4.72 28.39 22.36
N GLU A 120 5.93 28.56 22.91
CA GLU A 120 6.99 27.55 22.84
C GLU A 120 6.53 26.20 23.43
N LYS A 121 5.79 26.23 24.55
CA LYS A 121 5.22 25.01 25.15
C LYS A 121 4.15 24.38 24.26
N GLN A 122 3.34 25.17 23.57
CA GLN A 122 2.34 24.68 22.63
C GLN A 122 3.02 24.04 21.42
N ASP A 123 4.08 24.65 20.88
CA ASP A 123 4.84 24.13 19.74
C ASP A 123 5.43 22.73 20.06
N VAL A 124 5.97 22.54 21.28
CA VAL A 124 6.40 21.21 21.75
C VAL A 124 5.26 20.19 21.71
N VAL A 125 4.07 20.57 22.17
CA VAL A 125 2.90 19.67 22.20
C VAL A 125 2.46 19.31 20.77
N GLU A 126 2.43 20.29 19.87
CA GLU A 126 2.05 20.09 18.47
C GLU A 126 3.03 19.17 17.74
N VAL A 127 4.34 19.43 17.86
CA VAL A 127 5.37 18.61 17.22
C VAL A 127 5.41 17.21 17.82
N LYS A 128 5.17 17.06 19.13
CA LYS A 128 5.03 15.74 19.76
C LYS A 128 3.86 14.94 19.20
N ALA A 129 2.69 15.58 19.03
CA ALA A 129 1.53 14.92 18.44
C ALA A 129 1.83 14.44 17.00
N LEU A 130 2.52 15.28 16.21
CA LEU A 130 2.97 14.92 14.88
C LEU A 130 3.99 13.75 14.89
N LEU A 131 4.91 13.74 15.86
CA LEU A 131 5.88 12.65 16.05
C LEU A 131 5.18 11.33 16.36
N GLU A 132 4.16 11.34 17.21
CA GLU A 132 3.36 10.17 17.56
C GLU A 132 2.58 9.64 16.34
N GLU A 133 1.96 10.53 15.57
CA GLU A 133 1.26 10.18 14.33
C GLU A 133 2.23 9.57 13.29
N ALA A 134 3.37 10.22 13.05
CA ALA A 134 4.40 9.72 12.14
C ALA A 134 4.95 8.36 12.60
N GLY A 135 5.17 8.19 13.91
CA GLY A 135 5.61 6.92 14.49
C GLY A 135 4.59 5.80 14.32
N ALA A 136 3.29 6.11 14.45
CA ALA A 136 2.22 5.16 14.18
C ALA A 136 2.17 4.76 12.69
N ALA A 137 2.25 5.74 11.78
CA ALA A 137 2.28 5.48 10.34
C ALA A 137 3.49 4.63 9.92
N TYR A 138 4.67 4.90 10.48
CA TYR A 138 5.86 4.09 10.26
C TYR A 138 5.66 2.63 10.70
N LYS A 139 5.12 2.40 11.90
CA LYS A 139 4.83 1.05 12.41
C LYS A 139 3.86 0.28 11.51
N VAL A 140 2.83 0.93 10.98
CA VAL A 140 1.89 0.31 10.04
C VAL A 140 2.62 -0.12 8.75
N LYS A 141 3.49 0.73 8.19
CA LYS A 141 4.28 0.40 7.00
C LYS A 141 5.25 -0.76 7.27
N ALA A 142 5.93 -0.76 8.41
CA ALA A 142 6.85 -1.83 8.81
C ALA A 142 6.12 -3.18 8.96
N ALA A 143 4.94 -3.17 9.59
CA ALA A 143 4.10 -4.34 9.73
C ALA A 143 3.63 -4.88 8.36
N ALA A 144 3.19 -3.98 7.46
CA ALA A 144 2.79 -4.36 6.10
C ALA A 144 3.95 -5.00 5.31
N LEU A 145 5.15 -4.42 5.37
CA LEU A 145 6.33 -4.99 4.72
C LEU A 145 6.66 -6.40 5.26
N THR A 146 6.63 -6.56 6.58
CA THR A 146 6.90 -7.86 7.23
C THR A 146 5.86 -8.91 6.81
N GLN A 147 4.58 -8.53 6.79
CA GLN A 147 3.49 -9.40 6.33
C GLN A 147 3.65 -9.78 4.86
N ALA A 148 4.03 -8.83 3.99
CA ALA A 148 4.27 -9.08 2.58
C ALA A 148 5.43 -10.07 2.37
N LYS A 149 6.56 -9.87 3.06
CA LYS A 149 7.70 -10.80 3.04
C LYS A 149 7.28 -12.22 3.42
N HIS A 150 6.58 -12.38 4.55
CA HIS A 150 6.07 -13.68 4.96
C HIS A 150 5.04 -14.28 4.00
N GLY A 151 4.21 -13.45 3.36
CA GLY A 151 3.26 -13.89 2.33
C GLY A 151 3.96 -14.50 1.12
N ILE A 152 5.02 -13.83 0.65
CA ILE A 152 5.84 -14.28 -0.48
C ILE A 152 6.59 -15.57 -0.13
N ASP A 153 7.18 -15.68 1.06
CA ASP A 153 7.87 -16.90 1.49
C ASP A 153 6.93 -18.12 1.50
N ARG A 154 5.71 -17.95 2.01
CA ARG A 154 4.68 -19.02 1.97
C ARG A 154 4.30 -19.38 0.54
N ALA A 155 4.03 -18.39 -0.31
CA ALA A 155 3.68 -18.62 -1.70
C ALA A 155 4.78 -19.38 -2.46
N LYS A 156 6.06 -19.03 -2.22
CA LYS A 156 7.22 -19.75 -2.78
C LYS A 156 7.24 -21.22 -2.36
N HIS A 157 7.03 -21.49 -1.07
CA HIS A 157 6.97 -22.87 -0.58
C HIS A 157 5.80 -23.67 -1.15
N ASP A 158 4.62 -23.05 -1.28
CA ASP A 158 3.45 -23.70 -1.86
C ASP A 158 3.63 -23.98 -3.36
N MET A 159 4.24 -23.05 -4.10
CA MET A 159 4.64 -23.26 -5.50
C MET A 159 5.63 -24.42 -5.63
N GLN A 160 6.70 -24.44 -4.82
CA GLN A 160 7.68 -25.54 -4.84
C GLN A 160 7.01 -26.90 -4.59
N ARG A 161 6.05 -26.96 -3.66
CA ARG A 161 5.27 -28.18 -3.38
C ARG A 161 4.38 -28.56 -4.57
N ALA A 162 3.71 -27.60 -5.18
CA ALA A 162 2.84 -27.83 -6.34
C ALA A 162 3.65 -28.34 -7.54
N THR A 163 4.82 -27.75 -7.83
CA THR A 163 5.72 -28.20 -8.90
C THR A 163 6.17 -29.64 -8.69
N LEU A 164 6.64 -29.99 -7.49
CA LEU A 164 7.03 -31.36 -7.16
C LEU A 164 5.86 -32.36 -7.27
N GLN A 165 4.64 -31.94 -6.93
CA GLN A 165 3.45 -32.79 -7.10
C GLN A 165 3.10 -32.99 -8.58
N ALA A 166 3.20 -31.94 -9.39
CA ALA A 166 2.99 -31.99 -10.83
C ALA A 166 4.01 -32.91 -11.52
N GLU A 167 5.30 -32.76 -11.20
CA GLU A 167 6.37 -33.64 -11.72
C GLU A 167 6.11 -35.11 -11.36
N ARG A 168 5.75 -35.40 -10.11
CA ARG A 168 5.41 -36.77 -9.70
C ARG A 168 4.17 -37.30 -10.40
N ALA A 169 3.17 -36.46 -10.65
CA ALA A 169 1.96 -36.86 -11.37
C ALA A 169 2.29 -37.18 -12.84
N GLU A 170 3.13 -36.37 -13.47
CA GLU A 170 3.63 -36.58 -14.82
C GLU A 170 4.47 -37.87 -14.92
N GLU A 171 5.40 -38.09 -13.98
CA GLU A 171 6.16 -39.34 -13.90
C GLU A 171 5.27 -40.57 -13.75
N LYS A 172 4.25 -40.50 -12.87
CA LYS A 172 3.28 -41.58 -12.68
C LYS A 172 2.47 -41.82 -13.95
N ALA A 173 2.02 -40.77 -14.63
CA ALA A 173 1.29 -40.87 -15.89
C ALA A 173 2.17 -41.51 -16.99
N ARG A 174 3.44 -41.08 -17.09
CA ARG A 174 4.43 -41.64 -18.02
C ARG A 174 4.69 -43.11 -17.75
N ARG A 175 4.94 -43.50 -16.49
CA ARG A 175 5.13 -44.91 -16.12
C ARG A 175 3.86 -45.74 -16.38
N ALA A 176 2.67 -45.21 -16.12
CA ALA A 176 1.42 -45.89 -16.43
C ALA A 176 1.25 -46.11 -17.94
N ALA A 177 1.61 -45.11 -18.76
CA ALA A 177 1.61 -45.21 -20.22
C ALA A 177 2.64 -46.23 -20.73
N GLU A 178 3.86 -46.22 -20.17
CA GLU A 178 4.90 -47.22 -20.47
C GLU A 178 4.45 -48.63 -20.11
N VAL A 179 3.87 -48.83 -18.92
CA VAL A 179 3.34 -50.14 -18.49
C VAL A 179 2.16 -50.58 -19.37
N ALA A 180 1.26 -49.68 -19.77
CA ALA A 180 0.20 -50.00 -20.72
C ALA A 180 0.76 -50.38 -22.11
N GLY A 181 1.81 -49.69 -22.57
CA GLY A 181 2.54 -50.03 -23.79
C GLY A 181 3.27 -51.37 -23.71
N LEU A 182 3.84 -51.71 -22.55
CA LEU A 182 4.51 -52.99 -22.28
C LEU A 182 3.51 -54.15 -22.12
N ARG A 183 2.35 -53.93 -21.48
CA ARG A 183 1.24 -54.89 -21.39
C ARG A 183 0.53 -55.13 -22.73
N GLY A 184 0.63 -54.20 -23.67
CA GLY A 184 0.29 -54.41 -25.09
C GLY A 184 1.27 -55.33 -25.84
N GLY A 185 2.34 -55.79 -25.18
CA GLY A 185 3.39 -56.63 -25.75
C GLY A 185 3.08 -58.13 -25.87
N GLY A 186 1.89 -58.58 -25.44
CA GLY A 186 1.45 -59.97 -25.57
C GLY A 186 0.29 -60.10 -26.56
N THR A 187 0.57 -60.53 -27.79
CA THR A 187 -0.38 -61.16 -28.74
C THR A 187 -1.40 -60.31 -29.52
N ASN A 188 -1.25 -58.99 -29.70
CA ASN A 188 -2.12 -58.25 -30.64
C ASN A 188 -1.50 -57.03 -31.34
N LYS A 189 -0.22 -57.11 -31.72
CA LYS A 189 0.52 -56.01 -32.38
C LYS A 189 -0.05 -55.60 -33.76
N LEU A 190 -0.86 -56.45 -34.40
CA LEU A 190 -1.53 -56.11 -35.66
C LEU A 190 -2.80 -55.27 -35.46
N SER A 191 -3.57 -55.53 -34.39
CA SER A 191 -4.85 -54.86 -34.13
C SER A 191 -4.67 -53.43 -33.58
N ILE A 192 -3.63 -53.18 -32.79
CA ILE A 192 -3.37 -51.84 -32.23
C ILE A 192 -2.79 -50.89 -33.30
N ALA A 193 -1.93 -51.39 -34.18
CA ALA A 193 -1.42 -50.61 -35.31
C ALA A 193 -2.53 -50.23 -36.30
N THR A 194 -3.46 -51.15 -36.56
CA THR A 194 -4.62 -50.89 -37.43
C THR A 194 -5.64 -49.96 -36.78
N GLU A 195 -5.90 -50.06 -35.47
CA GLU A 195 -6.80 -49.15 -34.76
C GLU A 195 -6.22 -47.72 -34.62
N ALA A 196 -4.90 -47.60 -34.43
CA ALA A 196 -4.20 -46.32 -34.48
C ALA A 196 -4.20 -45.71 -35.90
N MET A 197 -4.05 -46.53 -36.95
CA MET A 197 -4.23 -46.10 -38.34
C MET A 197 -5.68 -45.70 -38.64
N GLN A 198 -6.69 -46.39 -38.09
CA GLN A 198 -8.10 -46.03 -38.24
C GLN A 198 -8.46 -44.74 -37.53
N ARG A 199 -7.96 -44.49 -36.32
CA ARG A 199 -8.14 -43.21 -35.62
C ARG A 199 -7.45 -42.07 -36.35
N LYS A 200 -6.25 -42.30 -36.90
CA LYS A 200 -5.54 -41.29 -37.70
C LYS A 200 -6.19 -41.07 -39.07
N ALA A 201 -6.77 -42.09 -39.68
CA ALA A 201 -7.57 -41.96 -40.90
C ALA A 201 -8.92 -41.26 -40.66
N GLN A 202 -9.56 -41.48 -39.50
CA GLN A 202 -10.77 -40.76 -39.10
C GLN A 202 -10.48 -39.30 -38.75
N SER A 203 -9.39 -39.00 -38.06
CA SER A 203 -9.01 -37.61 -37.78
C SER A 203 -8.62 -36.85 -39.04
N VAL A 204 -7.93 -37.50 -40.00
CA VAL A 204 -7.62 -36.93 -41.31
C VAL A 204 -8.88 -36.78 -42.18
N ARG A 205 -9.81 -37.74 -42.20
CA ARG A 205 -11.12 -37.56 -42.88
C ARG A 205 -11.97 -36.45 -42.25
N GLY A 206 -11.91 -36.28 -40.93
CA GLY A 206 -12.57 -35.20 -40.22
C GLY A 206 -11.96 -33.82 -40.46
N THR A 207 -10.64 -33.75 -40.70
CA THR A 207 -9.94 -32.48 -41.03
C THR A 207 -9.98 -32.12 -42.51
N VAL A 208 -10.15 -33.08 -43.42
CA VAL A 208 -10.32 -32.79 -44.86
C VAL A 208 -11.76 -32.32 -45.20
N GLY A 209 -12.75 -32.55 -44.32
CA GLY A 209 -14.13 -32.09 -44.51
C GLY A 209 -14.44 -30.65 -44.08
N ILE A 210 -13.51 -29.95 -43.40
CA ILE A 210 -13.75 -28.58 -42.88
C ILE A 210 -12.56 -27.68 -43.19
N ARG A 211 -12.19 -27.55 -44.47
CA ARG A 211 -11.43 -26.39 -44.96
C ARG A 211 -11.54 -26.24 -46.49
N PHE A 212 -12.73 -25.91 -46.97
CA PHE A 212 -12.92 -25.24 -48.27
C PHE A 212 -14.03 -24.19 -48.09
N MET A 213 -13.71 -23.07 -47.47
CA MET A 213 -14.43 -21.81 -47.73
C MET A 213 -13.61 -21.04 -48.76
N PRO A 214 -14.14 -20.77 -49.97
CA PRO A 214 -13.56 -19.75 -50.82
C PRO A 214 -13.97 -18.37 -50.28
N ALA A 215 -12.96 -17.55 -50.02
CA ALA A 215 -13.10 -16.11 -50.03
C ALA A 215 -13.20 -15.65 -51.50
N PHE A 216 -14.21 -14.84 -51.83
CA PHE A 216 -14.18 -13.62 -52.64
C PHE A 216 -15.59 -13.34 -53.16
N GLY A 217 -16.04 -12.09 -52.98
CA GLY A 217 -17.39 -11.67 -53.37
C GLY A 217 -17.52 -11.31 -54.84
N SER A 218 -18.78 -11.18 -55.29
CA SER A 218 -19.28 -10.02 -56.03
C SER A 218 -20.75 -10.25 -56.39
N GLN A 219 -21.56 -9.20 -56.18
CA GLN A 219 -22.69 -8.75 -57.00
C GLN A 219 -23.83 -9.71 -57.39
N GLY A 220 -25.06 -9.21 -57.22
CA GLY A 220 -26.11 -9.37 -58.23
C GLY A 220 -27.42 -9.96 -57.75
N GLU A 221 -28.44 -9.10 -57.74
CA GLU A 221 -29.86 -9.38 -58.02
C GLU A 221 -30.64 -10.13 -56.92
N GLY A 222 -31.63 -9.49 -56.27
CA GLY A 222 -32.99 -9.34 -56.80
C GLY A 222 -33.75 -10.64 -56.47
N ILE A 223 -34.89 -10.72 -55.81
CA ILE A 223 -36.15 -9.96 -55.95
C ILE A 223 -37.11 -10.61 -54.94
N GLY A 224 -37.87 -9.80 -54.20
CA GLY A 224 -39.17 -10.15 -53.60
C GLY A 224 -39.16 -11.23 -52.51
N GLU A 225 -40.17 -11.41 -51.69
CA GLU A 225 -41.39 -10.68 -51.40
C GLU A 225 -41.99 -11.43 -50.19
N ALA A 226 -42.70 -10.71 -49.34
CA ALA A 226 -43.71 -11.21 -48.40
C ALA A 226 -43.33 -12.19 -47.26
N MET A 227 -43.34 -11.61 -46.05
CA MET A 227 -43.97 -12.16 -44.83
C MET A 227 -45.20 -13.07 -45.08
N PRO A 228 -45.60 -13.98 -44.16
CA PRO A 228 -45.82 -13.63 -42.75
C PRO A 228 -45.52 -14.70 -41.68
N ARG A 229 -45.42 -14.19 -40.45
CA ARG A 229 -45.46 -14.95 -39.18
C ARG A 229 -46.80 -15.70 -39.05
N PRO A 230 -46.83 -16.72 -38.17
CA PRO A 230 -47.92 -16.82 -37.23
C PRO A 230 -47.43 -16.84 -35.77
N SER A 231 -48.07 -15.99 -34.96
CA SER A 231 -48.24 -16.16 -33.51
C SER A 231 -48.86 -17.52 -33.19
N GLN A 232 -48.61 -18.02 -31.98
CA GLN A 232 -49.60 -18.45 -30.97
C GLN A 232 -48.83 -19.09 -29.79
N GLU A 233 -48.93 -18.51 -28.59
CA GLU A 233 -49.73 -19.07 -27.46
C GLU A 233 -49.26 -20.48 -27.05
N GLY A 234 -48.63 -20.70 -25.89
CA GLY A 234 -49.11 -20.37 -24.56
C GLY A 234 -49.55 -21.66 -23.85
N LYS A 235 -48.87 -22.08 -22.78
CA LYS A 235 -49.52 -22.86 -21.71
C LYS A 235 -48.72 -22.95 -20.42
N LYS A 236 -49.35 -22.41 -19.39
CA LYS A 236 -49.10 -22.55 -17.96
C LYS A 236 -49.09 -24.02 -17.51
N ARG A 237 -48.43 -24.25 -16.36
CA ARG A 237 -48.78 -25.11 -15.21
C ARG A 237 -47.47 -25.31 -14.42
N ASN A 238 -47.41 -25.30 -13.11
CA ASN A 238 -48.30 -24.88 -12.03
C ASN A 238 -47.39 -24.70 -10.81
#